data_AF-A0AAE0Z3A4-F1
#
_entry.id   AF-A0AAE0Z3A4-F1
#
_cell.length_a   1.000
_cell.length_b   1.000
_cell.length_c   1.000
_cell.angle_alpha   90.00
_cell.angle_beta   90.00
_cell.angle_gamma   90.00
#
_symmetry.space_group_name_H-M   'P 1'
#
loop_
_entity.id
_entity.type
_entity.pdbx_description
1 polymer ?
#
loop_
_entity_poly.entity_id
_entity_poly.type
_entity_poly.pdbx_seq_one_letter_code
_entity_poly.pdbx_strand_id
1 'polypeptide(L)'
;MALKQRAEQSSQFEYDDGQWLAEYAVDGRIPNDTLRSSRSTCSQISVRDKSPWWKVSFTQPVEITRFIIENRRQCCQERLKNFSLTVYPVNDSYKPITYRGSDKVKTTYSVVPSPRISFPVRQVKITEGFNNEKFLTLCEVFIFGETHCLKNRYGLRCERECNCVNQTSCFVHSGGCPSGCAPGYTGLDCSEVPVGKMFFLNTLAISEMAALTALSKVTPRGTLASQQLQHTETKGFVRQ
;
A
#
# COMPACT_ATOMS: atom_id res chain seq x y z
N MET A 1 -7.17 -3.22 -7.86
CA MET A 1 -6.40 -2.27 -7.03
C MET A 1 -7.11 -0.96 -6.73
N ALA A 2 -8.06 -0.50 -7.55
CA ALA A 2 -8.82 0.75 -7.29
C ALA A 2 -10.08 0.59 -6.41
N LEU A 3 -10.69 -0.60 -6.39
CA LEU A 3 -11.93 -0.86 -5.65
C LEU A 3 -11.84 -0.39 -4.19
N LYS A 4 -12.81 0.45 -3.79
CA LYS A 4 -12.96 1.07 -2.46
C LYS A 4 -11.76 1.89 -1.99
N GLN A 5 -10.85 2.27 -2.89
CA GLN A 5 -9.81 3.24 -2.58
C GLN A 5 -10.40 4.64 -2.47
N ARG A 6 -9.66 5.54 -1.81
CA ARG A 6 -10.07 6.94 -1.69
C ARG A 6 -10.05 7.61 -3.06
N ALA A 7 -11.23 8.06 -3.49
CA ALA A 7 -11.41 8.82 -4.71
C ALA A 7 -11.83 10.26 -4.41
N GLU A 8 -11.36 11.18 -5.24
CA GLU A 8 -11.64 12.61 -5.16
C GLU A 8 -11.93 13.14 -6.57
N GLN A 9 -12.68 14.23 -6.66
CA GLN A 9 -12.94 14.92 -7.92
C GLN A 9 -12.94 16.42 -7.70
N SER A 10 -12.60 17.17 -8.75
CA SER A 10 -12.51 18.64 -8.79
C SER A 10 -13.72 19.37 -8.18
N SER A 11 -14.92 18.93 -8.52
CA SER A 11 -16.17 19.44 -7.97
C SER A 11 -17.26 18.37 -8.07
N GLN A 12 -18.32 18.51 -7.29
CA GLN A 12 -19.45 17.59 -7.30
C GLN A 12 -20.61 18.17 -8.11
N PHE A 13 -21.23 17.34 -8.93
CA PHE A 13 -22.54 17.66 -9.50
C PHE A 13 -23.63 17.33 -8.48
N GLU A 14 -24.37 18.35 -8.07
CA GLU A 14 -25.51 18.24 -7.14
C GLU A 14 -26.83 18.25 -7.93
N TYR A 15 -27.84 17.57 -7.40
CA TYR A 15 -29.22 17.60 -7.87
C TYR A 15 -30.15 17.58 -6.65
N ASP A 16 -31.45 17.80 -6.87
CA ASP A 16 -32.42 18.13 -5.81
C ASP A 16 -32.39 17.18 -4.59
N ASP A 17 -32.15 15.88 -4.79
CA ASP A 17 -32.15 14.85 -3.73
C ASP A 17 -30.79 14.13 -3.55
N GLY A 18 -29.68 14.67 -4.05
CA GLY A 18 -28.38 14.00 -3.88
C GLY A 18 -27.21 14.53 -4.67
N GLN A 19 -26.12 13.77 -4.66
CA GLN A 19 -24.84 14.15 -5.25
C GLN A 19 -24.19 12.98 -6.00
N TRP A 20 -23.40 13.30 -7.01
CA TRP A 20 -22.58 12.34 -7.75
C TRP A 20 -21.17 12.34 -7.17
N LEU A 21 -20.85 11.34 -6.34
CA LEU A 21 -19.60 11.28 -5.60
C LEU A 21 -18.48 10.62 -6.40
N ALA A 22 -17.24 11.03 -6.10
CA ALA A 22 -16.05 10.46 -6.74
C ALA A 22 -15.90 8.94 -6.47
N GLU A 23 -16.33 8.49 -5.30
CA GLU A 23 -16.25 7.10 -4.85
C GLU A 23 -17.10 6.12 -5.65
N TYR A 24 -18.13 6.60 -6.35
CA TYR A 24 -18.95 5.76 -7.23
C TYR A 24 -18.17 5.19 -8.40
N ALA A 25 -17.05 5.81 -8.79
CA ALA A 25 -16.18 5.27 -9.84
C ALA A 25 -15.22 4.16 -9.35
N VAL A 26 -15.28 3.80 -8.07
CA VAL A 26 -14.46 2.74 -7.46
C VAL A 26 -15.30 1.90 -6.50
N ASP A 27 -16.62 1.85 -6.68
CA ASP A 27 -17.51 1.18 -5.73
C ASP A 27 -17.79 -0.28 -6.11
N GLY A 28 -17.36 -0.70 -7.31
CA GLY A 28 -17.54 -2.03 -7.89
C GLY A 28 -18.83 -2.21 -8.67
N ARG A 29 -19.63 -1.16 -8.88
CA ARG A 29 -20.94 -1.23 -9.55
C ARG A 29 -20.87 -0.63 -10.94
N ILE A 30 -21.06 -1.48 -11.93
CA ILE A 30 -21.14 -1.05 -13.34
C ILE A 30 -22.59 -0.64 -13.65
N PRO A 31 -22.83 0.44 -14.43
CA PRO A 31 -24.18 0.84 -14.81
C PRO A 31 -24.92 -0.26 -15.57
N ASN A 32 -26.18 -0.48 -15.22
CA ASN A 32 -27.07 -1.38 -15.97
C ASN A 32 -27.65 -0.65 -17.19
N ASP A 33 -27.80 -1.36 -18.30
CA ASP A 33 -28.37 -0.86 -19.55
C ASP A 33 -29.84 -0.42 -19.38
N THR A 34 -30.59 -1.07 -18.48
CA THR A 34 -32.05 -0.86 -18.32
C THR A 34 -32.44 0.28 -17.38
N LEU A 35 -31.56 0.74 -16.49
CA LEU A 35 -31.90 1.73 -15.46
C LEU A 35 -31.51 3.14 -15.87
N ARG A 36 -32.46 3.96 -16.34
CA ARG A 36 -32.27 5.37 -16.82
C ARG A 36 -31.46 6.29 -15.88
N SER A 37 -31.25 5.86 -14.64
CA SER A 37 -30.53 6.57 -13.61
C SER A 37 -29.16 5.93 -13.38
N SER A 38 -28.13 6.43 -14.07
CA SER A 38 -26.73 6.25 -13.65
C SER A 38 -26.41 6.99 -12.32
N ARG A 39 -27.41 7.61 -11.68
CA ARG A 39 -27.28 8.57 -10.56
C ARG A 39 -26.64 7.99 -9.30
N SER A 40 -26.55 6.67 -9.20
CA SER A 40 -26.00 5.95 -8.06
C SER A 40 -24.82 5.03 -8.41
N THR A 41 -24.31 5.09 -9.64
CA THR A 41 -23.25 4.18 -10.13
C THR A 41 -22.17 4.90 -10.93
N CYS A 42 -22.17 6.23 -11.00
CA CYS A 42 -21.08 6.96 -11.64
C CYS A 42 -20.70 8.19 -10.82
N SER A 43 -19.45 8.60 -10.92
CA SER A 43 -19.02 9.93 -10.52
C SER A 43 -19.38 10.94 -11.60
N GLN A 44 -19.67 12.18 -11.20
CA GLN A 44 -19.93 13.27 -12.14
C GLN A 44 -19.44 14.59 -11.56
N ILE A 45 -18.63 15.27 -12.35
CA ILE A 45 -18.11 16.60 -12.02
C ILE A 45 -19.10 17.67 -12.45
N SER A 46 -19.09 18.81 -11.76
CA SER A 46 -19.99 19.92 -12.05
C SER A 46 -19.83 20.42 -13.48
N VAL A 47 -20.94 20.69 -14.14
CA VAL A 47 -20.96 21.23 -15.52
C VAL A 47 -20.37 22.64 -15.62
N ARG A 48 -20.19 23.32 -14.47
CA ARG A 48 -19.57 24.64 -14.37
C ARG A 48 -18.06 24.57 -14.16
N ASP A 49 -17.51 23.37 -13.95
CA ASP A 49 -16.08 23.17 -13.76
C ASP A 49 -15.34 23.34 -15.09
N LYS A 50 -14.35 24.22 -15.11
CA LYS A 50 -13.56 24.50 -16.33
C LYS A 50 -12.36 23.57 -16.49
N SER A 51 -11.98 22.85 -15.43
CA SER A 51 -10.81 21.99 -15.37
C SER A 51 -11.14 20.68 -14.63
N PRO A 52 -12.13 19.91 -15.11
CA PRO A 52 -12.67 18.76 -14.41
C PRO A 52 -11.65 17.63 -14.28
N TRP A 53 -11.45 17.13 -13.07
CA TRP A 53 -10.61 15.98 -12.84
C TRP A 53 -11.21 15.02 -11.83
N TRP A 54 -10.88 13.75 -12.01
CA TRP A 54 -11.11 12.69 -11.05
C TRP A 54 -9.79 12.05 -10.70
N LYS A 55 -9.62 11.62 -9.45
CA LYS A 55 -8.36 11.09 -8.91
C LYS A 55 -8.65 9.96 -7.93
N VAL A 56 -7.83 8.92 -7.98
CA VAL A 56 -7.78 7.88 -6.94
C VAL A 56 -6.38 7.81 -6.34
N SER A 57 -6.32 7.68 -5.02
CA SER A 57 -5.09 7.53 -4.25
C SER A 57 -5.05 6.14 -3.61
N PHE A 58 -3.92 5.45 -3.74
CA PHE A 58 -3.75 4.12 -3.19
C PHE A 58 -3.11 4.16 -1.81
N THR A 59 -3.70 3.46 -0.83
CA THR A 59 -3.11 3.29 0.51
C THR A 59 -1.74 2.62 0.43
N GLN A 60 -1.60 1.58 -0.41
CA GLN A 60 -0.31 1.02 -0.78
C GLN A 60 0.00 1.26 -2.25
N PRO A 61 1.26 1.58 -2.61
CA PRO A 61 1.60 1.80 -4.01
C PRO A 61 1.33 0.55 -4.85
N VAL A 62 1.09 0.77 -6.13
CA VAL A 62 0.64 -0.28 -7.05
C VAL A 62 1.56 -0.33 -8.27
N GLU A 63 1.92 -1.55 -8.67
CA GLU A 63 2.56 -1.84 -9.95
C GLU A 63 1.47 -2.09 -10.99
N ILE A 64 1.09 -1.04 -11.72
CA ILE A 64 -0.09 -1.06 -12.59
C ILE A 64 0.23 -1.75 -13.92
N THR A 65 -0.64 -2.68 -14.33
CA THR A 65 -0.52 -3.43 -15.59
C THR A 65 -1.53 -3.01 -16.65
N ARG A 66 -2.75 -2.61 -16.27
CA ARG A 66 -3.80 -2.13 -17.19
C ARG A 66 -4.92 -1.40 -16.46
N PHE A 67 -5.72 -0.68 -17.23
CA PHE A 67 -6.92 0.02 -16.79
C PHE A 67 -8.13 -0.46 -17.60
N ILE A 68 -9.28 -0.57 -16.94
CA ILE A 68 -10.60 -0.61 -17.59
C ILE A 68 -11.43 0.54 -17.01
N ILE A 69 -12.03 1.34 -17.88
CA ILE A 69 -12.87 2.47 -17.50
C ILE A 69 -14.24 2.24 -18.11
N GLU A 70 -15.24 2.06 -17.25
CA GLU A 70 -16.64 2.01 -17.63
C GLU A 70 -17.17 3.42 -17.77
N ASN A 71 -17.64 3.73 -18.96
CA ASN A 71 -18.30 4.96 -19.32
C ASN A 71 -19.81 4.85 -19.01
N ARG A 72 -20.55 5.93 -19.22
CA ARG A 72 -22.01 5.89 -19.27
C ARG A 72 -22.48 4.92 -20.35
N ARG A 73 -23.63 4.28 -20.12
CA ARG A 73 -24.22 3.30 -21.06
C ARG A 73 -25.41 3.82 -21.88
N GLN A 74 -26.18 4.76 -21.34
CA GLN A 74 -27.44 5.21 -21.97
C GLN A 74 -27.31 6.43 -22.88
N CYS A 75 -26.45 7.38 -22.53
CA CYS A 75 -26.24 8.58 -23.32
C CYS A 75 -24.84 9.11 -23.08
N CYS A 76 -24.48 10.09 -23.90
CA CYS A 76 -23.44 11.05 -23.58
C CYS A 76 -22.05 10.42 -23.52
N GLN A 77 -21.89 9.24 -24.13
CA GLN A 77 -20.66 8.46 -24.12
C GLN A 77 -19.53 9.21 -24.84
N GLU A 78 -19.89 10.06 -25.79
CA GLU A 78 -18.99 10.91 -26.56
C GLU A 78 -18.24 11.92 -25.69
N ARG A 79 -18.68 12.19 -24.46
CA ARG A 79 -18.01 13.10 -23.52
C ARG A 79 -16.70 12.54 -22.97
N LEU A 80 -16.57 11.21 -22.86
CA LEU A 80 -15.37 10.59 -22.29
C LEU A 80 -14.26 10.36 -23.33
N LYS A 81 -14.51 10.48 -24.64
CA LYS A 81 -13.44 10.24 -25.64
C LYS A 81 -12.24 11.16 -25.42
N ASN A 82 -11.04 10.73 -25.83
CA ASN A 82 -9.80 11.52 -25.73
C ASN A 82 -9.38 11.97 -24.31
N PHE A 83 -9.92 11.36 -23.24
CA PHE A 83 -9.50 11.65 -21.87
C PHE A 83 -7.98 11.48 -21.69
N SER A 84 -7.41 12.21 -20.74
CA SER A 84 -6.02 11.97 -20.30
C SER A 84 -6.02 11.18 -19.01
N LEU A 85 -5.21 10.13 -18.95
CA LEU A 85 -4.99 9.32 -17.76
C LEU A 85 -3.53 9.47 -17.36
N THR A 86 -3.29 10.16 -16.24
CA THR A 86 -1.95 10.41 -15.71
C THR A 86 -1.71 9.54 -14.49
N VAL A 87 -0.60 8.79 -14.50
CA VAL A 87 -0.11 8.03 -13.35
C VAL A 87 0.98 8.82 -12.64
N TYR A 88 0.91 8.87 -11.30
CA TYR A 88 1.86 9.61 -10.48
C TYR A 88 2.71 8.64 -9.65
N PRO A 89 4.04 8.71 -9.78
CA PRO A 89 4.96 7.84 -9.05
C PRO A 89 4.91 8.11 -7.54
N VAL A 90 5.41 7.16 -6.76
CA VAL A 90 5.68 7.36 -5.32
C VAL A 90 6.88 8.29 -5.09
N ASN A 91 7.89 8.20 -5.95
CA ASN A 91 9.13 8.97 -5.84
C ASN A 91 9.21 10.04 -6.94
N ASP A 92 9.96 11.11 -6.68
CA ASP A 92 10.14 12.22 -7.63
C ASP A 92 11.24 11.95 -8.68
N SER A 93 11.97 10.83 -8.53
CA SER A 93 12.94 10.37 -9.53
C SER A 93 12.27 9.98 -10.84
N TYR A 94 11.01 9.53 -10.77
CA TYR A 94 10.18 9.33 -11.95
C TYR A 94 9.30 10.55 -12.22
N LYS A 95 8.97 10.78 -13.49
CA LYS A 95 7.99 11.80 -13.88
C LYS A 95 6.61 11.16 -14.09
N PRO A 96 5.51 11.89 -13.84
CA PRO A 96 4.18 11.40 -14.19
C PRO A 96 4.09 11.07 -15.69
N ILE A 97 3.46 9.94 -16.01
CA ILE A 97 3.24 9.52 -17.40
C ILE A 97 1.75 9.68 -17.72
N THR A 98 1.46 10.25 -18.89
CA THR A 98 0.08 10.42 -19.35
C THR A 98 -0.21 9.52 -20.55
N TYR A 99 -1.27 8.74 -20.44
CA TYR A 99 -1.85 7.92 -21.49
C TYR A 99 -3.12 8.59 -22.01
N ARG A 100 -3.38 8.45 -23.31
CA ARG A 100 -4.57 9.01 -23.95
C ARG A 100 -5.62 7.93 -24.14
N GLY A 101 -6.86 8.22 -23.77
CA GLY A 101 -8.03 7.42 -24.08
C GLY A 101 -8.35 7.40 -25.58
N SER A 102 -9.04 6.38 -26.06
CA SER A 102 -9.47 6.31 -27.46
C SER A 102 -10.33 7.52 -27.84
N ASP A 103 -10.16 8.00 -29.07
CA ASP A 103 -10.99 9.01 -29.74
C ASP A 103 -12.37 8.49 -30.13
N LYS A 104 -12.51 7.17 -30.26
CA LYS A 104 -13.79 6.50 -30.51
C LYS A 104 -14.67 6.53 -29.27
N VAL A 105 -15.96 6.73 -29.50
CA VAL A 105 -16.99 6.63 -28.47
C VAL A 105 -17.14 5.17 -28.06
N LYS A 106 -17.00 4.88 -26.77
CA LYS A 106 -17.12 3.52 -26.21
C LYS A 106 -17.82 3.54 -24.86
N THR A 107 -18.50 2.45 -24.53
CA THR A 107 -19.03 2.18 -23.18
C THR A 107 -17.96 1.66 -22.24
N THR A 108 -16.92 1.00 -22.77
CA THR A 108 -15.76 0.51 -22.02
C THR A 108 -14.47 0.91 -22.72
N TYR A 109 -13.56 1.54 -21.98
CA TYR A 109 -12.20 1.86 -22.43
C TYR A 109 -11.21 0.92 -21.76
N SER A 110 -10.44 0.20 -22.57
CA SER A 110 -9.28 -0.58 -22.10
C SER A 110 -8.00 0.18 -22.44
N VAL A 111 -7.19 0.47 -21.42
CA VAL A 111 -5.90 1.13 -21.59
C VAL A 111 -4.82 0.21 -21.05
N VAL A 112 -3.97 -0.26 -21.97
CA VAL A 112 -2.76 -0.99 -21.63
C VAL A 112 -1.59 -0.02 -21.80
N PRO A 113 -0.87 0.34 -20.72
CA PRO A 113 0.27 1.23 -20.78
C PRO A 113 1.31 0.82 -21.82
N SER A 114 1.61 1.75 -22.74
CA SER A 114 2.73 1.67 -23.67
C SER A 114 3.38 3.06 -23.77
N PRO A 115 4.61 3.24 -23.24
CA PRO A 115 5.44 2.24 -22.58
C PRO A 115 4.81 1.73 -21.27
N ARG A 116 5.24 0.54 -20.84
CA ARG A 116 4.84 -0.04 -19.54
C ARG A 116 5.29 0.87 -18.41
N ILE A 117 4.48 0.95 -17.36
CA ILE A 117 4.82 1.69 -16.14
C ILE A 117 5.89 0.88 -15.41
N SER A 118 7.07 1.47 -15.21
CA SER A 118 8.23 0.80 -14.60
C SER A 118 8.49 1.22 -13.15
N PHE A 119 7.51 1.87 -12.52
CA PHE A 119 7.63 2.41 -11.17
C PHE A 119 6.35 2.24 -10.35
N PRO A 120 6.46 2.20 -9.01
CA PRO A 120 5.30 2.13 -8.14
C PRO A 120 4.46 3.41 -8.23
N VAL A 121 3.15 3.25 -8.38
CA VAL A 121 2.20 4.36 -8.54
C VAL A 121 1.46 4.60 -7.22
N ARG A 122 1.44 5.87 -6.79
CA ARG A 122 0.67 6.28 -5.59
C ARG A 122 -0.72 6.78 -5.95
N GLN A 123 -0.88 7.34 -7.14
CA GLN A 123 -2.09 8.04 -7.54
C GLN A 123 -2.31 7.97 -9.05
N VAL A 124 -3.57 7.92 -9.45
CA VAL A 124 -4.01 8.03 -10.84
C VAL A 124 -5.00 9.18 -10.96
N LYS A 125 -4.84 10.02 -11.97
CA LYS A 125 -5.74 11.13 -12.28
C LYS A 125 -6.28 10.96 -13.69
N ILE A 126 -7.57 11.16 -13.87
CA ILE A 126 -8.23 11.25 -15.17
C ILE A 126 -8.74 12.68 -15.33
N THR A 127 -8.45 13.29 -16.47
CA THR A 127 -8.99 14.59 -16.87
C THR A 127 -9.79 14.44 -18.14
N GLU A 128 -10.67 15.40 -18.40
CA GLU A 128 -11.51 15.44 -19.58
C GLU A 128 -10.72 15.38 -20.89
N GLY A 129 -11.42 14.92 -21.93
CA GLY A 129 -10.95 15.01 -23.30
C GLY A 129 -11.14 16.39 -23.90
N PHE A 130 -10.61 16.57 -25.12
CA PHE A 130 -10.70 17.82 -25.85
C PHE A 130 -12.08 17.95 -26.49
N ASN A 131 -12.96 18.74 -25.87
CA ASN A 131 -14.12 19.40 -26.48
C ASN A 131 -14.46 20.59 -25.57
N ASN A 132 -14.91 21.71 -26.14
CA ASN A 132 -15.20 22.96 -25.42
C ASN A 132 -16.22 22.82 -24.27
N GLU A 133 -16.88 21.67 -24.17
CA GLU A 133 -17.71 21.26 -23.05
C GLU A 133 -16.92 20.36 -22.10
N LYS A 134 -16.53 20.94 -20.96
CA LYS A 134 -15.67 20.32 -19.94
C LYS A 134 -16.47 19.35 -19.05
N PHE A 135 -16.87 18.22 -19.60
CA PHE A 135 -17.54 17.16 -18.85
C PHE A 135 -16.60 16.01 -18.50
N LEU A 136 -16.70 15.50 -17.28
CA LEU A 136 -16.08 14.24 -16.90
C LEU A 136 -17.05 13.44 -16.01
N THR A 137 -17.41 12.27 -16.50
CA THR A 137 -18.26 11.29 -15.83
C THR A 137 -17.57 9.94 -15.96
N LEU A 138 -17.35 9.26 -14.84
CA LEU A 138 -16.71 7.95 -14.81
C LEU A 138 -17.61 7.01 -14.02
N CYS A 139 -17.98 5.88 -14.62
CA CYS A 139 -18.90 4.97 -13.95
C CYS A 139 -18.16 3.94 -13.11
N GLU A 140 -17.07 3.37 -13.61
CA GLU A 140 -16.21 2.52 -12.80
C GLU A 140 -14.80 2.55 -13.39
N VAL A 141 -13.78 2.61 -12.54
CA VAL A 141 -12.37 2.66 -12.91
C VAL A 141 -11.67 1.47 -12.27
N PHE A 142 -11.54 0.39 -13.04
CA PHE A 142 -10.75 -0.76 -12.62
C PHE A 142 -9.27 -0.55 -12.95
N ILE A 143 -8.45 -0.59 -11.91
CA ILE A 143 -6.99 -0.56 -12.03
C ILE A 143 -6.46 -1.93 -11.63
N PHE A 144 -5.78 -2.58 -12.56
CA PHE A 144 -5.19 -3.91 -12.40
C PHE A 144 -3.68 -3.78 -12.23
N GLY A 145 -3.12 -4.66 -11.40
CA GLY A 145 -1.74 -4.59 -10.98
C GLY A 145 -1.56 -5.33 -9.66
N GLU A 146 -0.34 -5.27 -9.14
CA GLU A 146 0.03 -5.87 -7.87
C GLU A 146 0.34 -4.79 -6.84
N THR A 147 0.19 -5.11 -5.55
CA THR A 147 0.66 -4.22 -4.49
C THR A 147 2.18 -4.16 -4.56
N HIS A 148 2.75 -2.96 -4.53
CA HIS A 148 4.19 -2.79 -4.38
C HIS A 148 4.56 -2.93 -2.90
N CYS A 149 5.22 -4.02 -2.55
CA CYS A 149 5.76 -4.26 -1.23
C CYS A 149 7.28 -4.14 -1.23
N LEU A 150 7.84 -3.71 -0.08
CA LEU A 150 9.26 -3.84 0.15
C LEU A 150 9.68 -5.31 0.08
N LYS A 151 10.96 -5.55 -0.23
CA LYS A 151 11.52 -6.90 -0.21
C LYS A 151 11.20 -7.57 1.13
N ASN A 152 10.85 -8.86 1.08
CA ASN A 152 10.47 -9.69 2.22
C ASN A 152 9.13 -9.31 2.88
N ARG A 153 8.27 -8.52 2.24
CA ARG A 153 6.92 -8.21 2.74
C ARG A 153 5.86 -8.67 1.76
N TYR A 154 4.69 -9.06 2.27
CA TYR A 154 3.56 -9.45 1.44
C TYR A 154 2.20 -9.13 2.09
N GLY A 155 1.13 -9.36 1.33
CA GLY A 155 -0.25 -9.07 1.67
C GLY A 155 -0.73 -7.75 1.07
N LEU A 156 -2.05 -7.53 1.08
CA LEU A 156 -2.68 -6.33 0.51
C LEU A 156 -2.14 -5.01 1.11
N ARG A 157 -1.64 -5.07 2.35
CA ARG A 157 -1.02 -3.95 3.06
C ARG A 157 0.48 -4.11 3.31
N CYS A 158 1.13 -5.13 2.76
CA CYS A 158 2.56 -5.41 3.00
C CYS A 158 2.93 -5.58 4.49
N GLU A 159 1.98 -6.03 5.33
CA GLU A 159 2.16 -6.12 6.78
C GLU A 159 2.81 -7.45 7.21
N ARG A 160 2.80 -8.47 6.34
CA ARG A 160 3.34 -9.81 6.64
C ARG A 160 4.77 -9.96 6.13
N GLU A 161 5.58 -10.76 6.81
CA GLU A 161 6.99 -11.03 6.44
C GLU A 161 7.13 -12.36 5.69
N CYS A 162 7.95 -12.37 4.64
CA CYS A 162 8.29 -13.60 3.92
C CYS A 162 9.26 -14.46 4.74
N ASN A 163 8.98 -15.75 4.88
CA ASN A 163 9.89 -16.73 5.50
C ASN A 163 10.53 -17.63 4.44
N CYS A 164 11.13 -17.04 3.40
CA CYS A 164 11.73 -17.78 2.29
C CYS A 164 13.19 -18.12 2.51
N VAL A 165 13.65 -19.22 1.89
CA VAL A 165 15.08 -19.57 1.83
C VAL A 165 15.90 -18.38 1.31
N ASN A 166 17.06 -18.15 1.94
CA ASN A 166 18.02 -17.10 1.57
C ASN A 166 17.44 -15.68 1.49
N GLN A 167 16.36 -15.38 2.24
CA GLN A 167 15.69 -14.07 2.21
C GLN A 167 15.32 -13.63 0.78
N THR A 168 14.88 -14.60 -0.02
CA THR A 168 14.33 -14.36 -1.35
C THR A 168 12.95 -13.71 -1.25
N SER A 169 12.53 -12.99 -2.30
CA SER A 169 11.21 -12.35 -2.32
C SER A 169 10.12 -13.42 -2.45
N CYS A 170 9.09 -13.32 -1.62
CA CYS A 170 7.88 -14.12 -1.79
C CYS A 170 6.90 -13.47 -2.77
N PHE A 171 5.91 -14.24 -3.21
CA PHE A 171 4.77 -13.72 -3.97
C PHE A 171 3.96 -12.76 -3.12
N VAL A 172 3.73 -11.55 -3.61
CA VAL A 172 3.13 -10.47 -2.81
C VAL A 172 1.70 -10.75 -2.35
N HIS A 173 0.96 -11.58 -3.07
CA HIS A 173 -0.43 -11.90 -2.72
C HIS A 173 -0.58 -13.09 -1.78
N SER A 174 0.30 -14.09 -1.89
CA SER A 174 0.18 -15.33 -1.14
C SER A 174 1.22 -15.51 -0.04
N GLY A 175 2.34 -14.80 -0.07
CA GLY A 175 3.48 -15.08 0.81
C GLY A 175 4.29 -16.30 0.40
N GLY A 176 3.86 -17.03 -0.63
CA GLY A 176 4.52 -18.23 -1.10
C GLY A 176 5.93 -17.97 -1.64
N CYS A 177 6.85 -18.87 -1.30
CA CYS A 177 8.25 -18.76 -1.65
C CYS A 177 8.57 -19.63 -2.87
N PRO A 178 8.97 -19.05 -4.03
CA PRO A 178 9.31 -19.83 -5.23
C PRO A 178 10.42 -20.86 -4.99
N SER A 179 11.35 -20.56 -4.08
CA SER A 179 12.49 -21.42 -3.73
C SER A 179 12.27 -22.23 -2.44
N GLY A 180 11.05 -22.27 -1.90
CA GLY A 180 10.72 -22.96 -0.66
C GLY A 180 10.97 -22.14 0.61
N CYS A 181 10.58 -22.72 1.74
CA CYS A 181 10.57 -22.08 3.05
C CYS A 181 11.94 -22.12 3.74
N ALA A 182 12.26 -21.06 4.49
CA ALA A 182 13.41 -21.02 5.37
C ALA A 182 13.36 -22.16 6.41
N PRO A 183 14.52 -22.63 6.91
CA PRO A 183 14.55 -23.70 7.92
C PRO A 183 13.66 -23.39 9.13
N GLY A 184 12.78 -24.33 9.47
CA GLY A 184 11.81 -24.17 10.57
C GLY A 184 10.44 -23.64 10.16
N TYR A 185 10.27 -23.21 8.91
CA TYR A 185 9.00 -22.79 8.35
C TYR A 185 8.47 -23.80 7.33
N THR A 186 7.16 -23.94 7.28
CA THR A 186 6.41 -24.87 6.41
C THR A 186 5.10 -24.22 5.95
N GLY A 187 4.32 -24.92 5.13
CA GLY A 187 3.06 -24.40 4.56
C GLY A 187 3.24 -23.71 3.21
N LEU A 188 2.13 -23.34 2.57
CA LEU A 188 2.13 -22.75 1.22
C LEU A 188 2.69 -21.31 1.18
N ASP A 189 2.61 -20.59 2.29
CA ASP A 189 3.09 -19.22 2.47
C ASP A 189 4.27 -19.13 3.46
N CYS A 190 4.80 -20.28 3.88
CA CYS A 190 5.88 -20.39 4.86
C CYS A 190 5.56 -19.71 6.21
N SER A 191 4.29 -19.63 6.60
CA SER A 191 3.88 -19.06 7.89
C SER A 191 3.79 -20.09 9.03
N GLU A 192 3.83 -21.39 8.74
CA GLU A 192 3.63 -22.45 9.74
C GLU A 192 4.95 -22.90 10.37
N VAL A 193 4.98 -22.99 11.71
CA VAL A 193 6.13 -23.51 12.47
C VAL A 193 5.72 -24.82 13.16
N PRO A 194 6.47 -25.93 13.01
CA PRO A 194 6.14 -27.19 13.66
C PRO A 194 6.08 -27.04 15.18
N VAL A 195 4.94 -27.44 15.76
CA VAL A 195 4.71 -27.46 17.21
C VAL A 195 5.63 -28.51 17.82
N GLY A 196 6.78 -28.08 18.35
CA GLY A 196 7.81 -28.96 18.93
C GLY A 196 9.18 -28.31 19.12
N LYS A 197 9.45 -27.16 18.49
CA LYS A 197 10.70 -26.39 18.66
C LYS A 197 10.59 -25.11 19.49
N MET A 198 9.40 -24.77 20.01
CA MET A 198 9.20 -23.57 20.84
C MET A 198 9.76 -23.71 22.28
N PHE A 199 10.39 -24.84 22.63
CA PHE A 199 10.90 -25.13 23.98
C PHE A 199 12.43 -25.16 24.14
N PHE A 200 13.22 -24.78 23.12
CA PHE A 200 14.70 -24.88 23.19
C PHE A 200 15.46 -23.57 22.96
N LEU A 201 14.90 -22.44 23.40
CA LEU A 201 15.67 -21.20 23.54
C LEU A 201 15.41 -20.56 24.90
N ASN A 202 15.73 -21.28 25.99
CA ASN A 202 15.87 -20.67 27.32
C ASN A 202 16.73 -21.49 28.32
N THR A 203 17.78 -22.19 27.86
CA THR A 203 18.71 -22.91 28.76
C THR A 203 20.19 -22.87 28.36
N LEU A 204 20.61 -21.98 27.46
CA LEU A 204 22.04 -21.77 27.16
C LEU A 204 22.45 -20.32 27.43
N ALA A 205 22.24 -19.86 28.66
CA ALA A 205 22.83 -18.62 29.17
C ALA A 205 23.16 -18.72 30.68
N ILE A 206 23.50 -19.91 31.18
CA ILE A 206 24.12 -20.08 32.51
C ILE A 206 25.09 -21.28 32.46
N SER A 207 26.22 -21.16 31.77
CA SER A 207 27.36 -22.08 31.93
C SER A 207 28.54 -21.61 31.06
N GLU A 208 29.06 -20.41 31.27
CA GLU A 208 30.40 -20.05 30.74
C GLU A 208 30.96 -18.81 31.46
N MET A 209 31.16 -18.92 32.77
CA MET A 209 31.99 -17.98 33.55
C MET A 209 32.58 -18.68 34.78
N ALA A 210 33.33 -19.78 34.57
CA ALA A 210 34.13 -20.38 35.64
C ALA A 210 35.31 -21.18 35.08
N ALA A 211 36.24 -20.51 34.39
CA ALA A 211 37.52 -21.10 34.04
C ALA A 211 38.62 -20.04 33.93
N LEU A 212 38.92 -19.33 35.02
CA LEU A 212 40.23 -18.70 35.16
C LEU A 212 40.63 -18.58 36.63
N THR A 213 41.89 -18.92 36.89
CA THR A 213 42.70 -18.72 38.11
C THR A 213 42.48 -19.63 39.32
N ALA A 214 43.15 -20.79 39.30
CA ALA A 214 43.68 -21.40 40.52
C ALA A 214 45.17 -21.74 40.31
N LEU A 215 46.04 -20.76 40.53
CA LEU A 215 47.48 -20.96 40.72
C LEU A 215 47.85 -20.39 42.10
N SER A 216 48.29 -21.30 42.98
CA SER A 216 49.07 -21.13 44.21
C SER A 216 48.88 -19.85 45.06
N LYS A 217 48.55 -20.03 46.34
CA LYS A 217 49.50 -19.77 47.44
C LYS A 217 48.93 -20.10 48.81
N VAL A 218 49.82 -20.66 49.62
CA VAL A 218 49.74 -21.07 51.01
C VAL A 218 49.67 -19.83 51.93
N THR A 219 48.86 -19.92 53.00
CA THR A 219 48.69 -18.99 54.16
C THR A 219 49.95 -18.91 55.07
N PRO A 220 49.99 -18.17 56.21
CA PRO A 220 49.35 -16.92 56.69
C PRO A 220 50.28 -15.94 57.47
N ARG A 221 49.76 -14.76 57.86
CA ARG A 221 49.95 -13.97 59.13
C ARG A 221 50.22 -12.48 58.91
N GLY A 222 49.54 -11.64 59.70
CA GLY A 222 49.99 -10.26 60.00
C GLY A 222 48.89 -9.19 60.21
N THR A 223 48.35 -9.13 61.42
CA THR A 223 48.03 -7.94 62.24
C THR A 223 47.52 -6.60 61.67
N LEU A 224 46.41 -6.17 62.31
CA LEU A 224 46.09 -4.85 62.91
C LEU A 224 45.43 -3.69 62.11
N ALA A 225 44.46 -3.10 62.83
CA ALA A 225 43.96 -1.70 62.81
C ALA A 225 43.04 -1.31 61.64
N SER A 226 41.72 -1.15 61.81
CA SER A 226 40.91 -0.20 62.63
C SER A 226 40.60 1.12 61.92
N GLN A 227 39.32 1.52 62.06
CA GLN A 227 38.66 2.83 61.84
C GLN A 227 37.68 2.83 60.66
N GLN A 228 36.36 2.85 60.92
CA GLN A 228 35.53 4.02 61.29
C GLN A 228 35.41 5.02 60.12
N LEU A 229 34.29 5.63 59.77
CA LEU A 229 32.85 5.56 60.08
C LEU A 229 32.22 6.61 59.12
N GLN A 230 30.89 6.72 59.14
CA GLN A 230 30.06 7.85 58.64
C GLN A 230 29.70 7.81 57.14
N HIS A 231 28.49 7.42 56.75
CA HIS A 231 27.18 8.10 56.92
C HIS A 231 27.26 9.61 56.65
N THR A 232 26.63 10.06 55.55
CA THR A 232 25.39 10.87 55.63
C THR A 232 24.79 11.08 54.24
N GLU A 233 23.48 10.87 54.18
CA GLU A 233 22.55 11.29 53.14
C GLU A 233 22.48 12.82 53.06
N THR A 234 22.12 13.38 51.90
CA THR A 234 20.85 14.11 51.72
C THR A 234 20.64 14.62 50.30
N LYS A 235 19.41 14.40 49.80
CA LYS A 235 18.48 15.32 49.08
C LYS A 235 19.14 16.53 48.38
N GLY A 236 18.88 16.84 47.11
CA GLY A 236 17.63 16.81 46.37
C GLY A 236 17.47 18.16 45.60
N PHE A 237 16.47 18.23 44.71
CA PHE A 237 15.95 19.41 43.99
C PHE A 237 16.72 19.89 42.74
N VAL A 238 16.18 19.73 41.51
CA VAL A 238 15.13 20.52 40.78
C VAL A 238 15.81 21.45 39.77
N ARG A 239 15.71 21.14 38.46
CA ARG A 239 14.79 21.74 37.49
C ARG A 239 14.78 23.28 37.48
N GLN A 240 15.56 23.85 36.56
CA GLN A 240 15.05 24.66 35.46
C GLN A 240 15.69 24.18 34.16
#